data_AF-A0A382ITH4-F1
#
_entry.id   AF-A0A382ITH4-F1
#
_cell.length_a   1.000
_cell.length_b   1.000
_cell.length_c   1.000
_cell.angle_alpha   90.00
_cell.angle_beta   90.00
_cell.angle_gamma   90.00
#
_symmetry.space_group_name_H-M   'P 1'
#
loop_
_entity.id
_entity.type
_entity.pdbx_description
1 polymer ?
#
loop_
_entity_poly.entity_id
_entity_poly.type
_entity_poly.pdbx_seq_one_letter_code
_entity_poly.pdbx_strand_id
1 'polypeptide(L)'
;QHTTYPVLNRMEWLRRNNNNSNLTNQNIKFQFSNEILASLSNLIIPTYLNNEETTSELKASNWSFWSEGTVSIGKIGDSLSSSAKNINTTAITIGADKKNDNGRMSGVALRFGNDDIDFGNVKNSLGIDAVSLTLYGSRLLGEDKFIDSLIGIGSFKTDIVNAVGSTSTEGTRDGKQIFSSFKIRETFKKNELNVTPKIKLDLGFTSLSDYSENGSTNLKFDRQDIGTIITSIGGAVDSSSNLRNGTFKPYFEYDYFADMSPSSEQKISYISDTSSTYTLTNINSSTHNFKSKLGFDFTTHSGWDFTSSYQRTQSKGGGYSDGLYFGANYISRRDIKYAMSLDSNKAFLDYKRN
;
A
#
# COMPACT_ATOMS: atom_id res chain seq x y z
N GLN A 1 8.55 -2.56 2.75
CA GLN A 1 8.43 -2.29 1.29
C GLN A 1 7.32 -1.26 1.11
N HIS A 2 7.50 -0.21 0.29
CA HIS A 2 6.38 0.70 -0.01
C HIS A 2 5.26 -0.06 -0.74
N THR A 3 4.01 0.31 -0.47
CA THR A 3 2.86 -0.22 -1.19
C THR A 3 2.32 0.83 -2.14
N THR A 4 2.08 0.41 -3.39
CA THR A 4 1.43 1.24 -4.42
C THR A 4 -0.05 0.90 -4.58
N TYR A 5 -0.54 -0.12 -3.87
CA TYR A 5 -1.88 -0.68 -4.07
C TYR A 5 -3.00 0.34 -3.87
N PRO A 6 -3.05 1.17 -2.81
CA PRO A 6 -4.17 2.10 -2.63
C PRO A 6 -4.33 3.07 -3.80
N VAL A 7 -3.22 3.63 -4.27
CA VAL A 7 -3.21 4.53 -5.43
C VAL A 7 -3.61 3.79 -6.70
N LEU A 8 -3.03 2.61 -6.98
CA LEU A 8 -3.40 1.81 -8.14
C LEU A 8 -4.88 1.41 -8.11
N ASN A 9 -5.41 1.02 -6.95
CA ASN A 9 -6.81 0.68 -6.72
C ASN A 9 -7.72 1.88 -7.01
N ARG A 10 -7.37 3.07 -6.51
CA ARG A 10 -8.09 4.31 -6.82
C ARG A 10 -8.14 4.58 -8.33
N MET A 11 -7.02 4.41 -9.04
CA MET A 11 -6.98 4.60 -10.50
C MET A 11 -7.86 3.59 -11.23
N GLU A 12 -7.87 2.33 -10.80
CA GLU A 12 -8.77 1.31 -11.36
C GLU A 12 -10.24 1.63 -11.07
N TRP A 13 -10.56 2.06 -9.85
CA TRP A 13 -11.91 2.45 -9.45
C TRP A 13 -12.44 3.62 -10.29
N LEU A 14 -11.62 4.65 -10.52
CA LEU A 14 -12.01 5.83 -11.30
C LEU A 14 -12.39 5.48 -12.74
N ARG A 15 -11.69 4.50 -13.34
CA ARG A 15 -12.03 4.01 -14.69
C ARG A 15 -13.36 3.28 -14.72
N ARG A 16 -13.62 2.46 -13.71
CA ARG A 16 -14.87 1.69 -13.60
C ARG A 16 -16.07 2.58 -13.34
N ASN A 17 -15.86 3.73 -12.69
CA ASN A 17 -16.90 4.67 -12.27
C ASN A 17 -16.91 5.97 -13.10
N ASN A 18 -16.37 5.93 -14.32
CA ASN A 18 -16.30 7.04 -15.29
C ASN A 18 -17.61 7.83 -15.46
N ASN A 19 -18.76 7.17 -15.36
CA ASN A 19 -20.07 7.76 -15.65
C ASN A 19 -20.70 8.50 -14.45
N ASN A 20 -20.05 8.55 -13.29
CA ASN A 20 -20.58 9.21 -12.10
C ASN A 20 -20.09 10.67 -12.02
N SER A 21 -21.02 11.61 -11.84
CA SER A 21 -20.73 13.05 -11.72
C SER A 21 -20.11 13.46 -10.38
N ASN A 22 -20.16 12.59 -9.37
CA ASN A 22 -19.48 12.78 -8.09
C ASN A 22 -18.52 11.63 -7.83
N LEU A 23 -17.21 11.90 -7.97
CA LEU A 23 -16.12 10.96 -7.73
C LEU A 23 -15.44 11.19 -6.36
N THR A 24 -15.96 12.14 -5.57
CA THR A 24 -15.54 12.37 -4.18
C THR A 24 -16.07 11.25 -3.28
N ASN A 25 -15.14 10.66 -2.55
CA ASN A 25 -15.25 9.41 -1.82
C ASN A 25 -14.96 9.62 -0.32
N GLN A 26 -15.34 10.78 0.23
CA GLN A 26 -15.17 11.04 1.66
C GLN A 26 -16.35 11.81 2.25
N ASN A 27 -16.93 11.22 3.30
CA ASN A 27 -17.70 11.89 4.35
C ASN A 27 -17.29 11.34 5.74
N ILE A 28 -16.05 10.87 5.88
CA ILE A 28 -15.51 10.31 7.12
C ILE A 28 -14.67 11.39 7.80
N LYS A 29 -15.14 11.92 8.93
CA LYS A 29 -14.29 12.72 9.83
C LYS A 29 -13.34 11.77 10.55
N PHE A 30 -12.04 11.95 10.39
CA PHE A 30 -11.03 11.25 11.17
C PHE A 30 -10.61 12.14 12.34
N GLN A 31 -10.63 11.60 13.55
CA GLN A 31 -10.00 12.23 14.72
C GLN A 31 -8.72 11.47 15.02
N PHE A 32 -7.58 12.15 14.94
CA PHE A 32 -6.27 11.60 15.26
C PHE A 32 -5.82 12.13 16.62
N SER A 33 -5.35 11.24 17.51
CA SER A 33 -4.74 11.64 18.78
C SER A 33 -3.35 12.27 18.60
N ASN A 34 -2.69 12.01 17.48
CA ASN A 34 -1.40 12.60 17.13
C ASN A 34 -1.60 14.01 16.54
N GLU A 35 -0.96 15.03 17.12
CA GLU A 35 -1.15 16.44 16.73
C GLU A 35 -0.75 16.76 15.28
N ILE A 36 0.27 16.09 14.74
CA ILE A 36 0.69 16.24 13.34
C ILE A 36 -0.35 15.61 12.42
N LEU A 37 -0.83 14.42 12.72
CA LEU A 37 -1.90 13.77 11.96
C LEU A 37 -3.23 14.53 12.08
N ALA A 38 -3.53 15.11 13.24
CA ALA A 38 -4.71 15.94 13.45
C ALA A 38 -4.64 17.25 12.67
N SER A 39 -3.46 17.88 12.59
CA SER A 39 -3.27 19.08 11.77
C SER A 39 -3.33 18.76 10.27
N LEU A 40 -2.75 17.65 9.82
CA LEU A 40 -2.85 17.16 8.43
C LEU A 40 -4.27 16.70 8.07
N SER A 41 -5.00 16.12 9.02
CA SER A 41 -6.41 15.79 8.81
C SER A 41 -7.25 17.04 8.69
N ASN A 42 -6.96 18.11 9.43
CA ASN A 42 -7.65 19.39 9.26
C ASN A 42 -7.31 20.08 7.92
N LEU A 43 -6.18 19.73 7.29
CA LEU A 43 -5.76 20.21 5.97
C LEU A 43 -6.35 19.38 4.81
N ILE A 44 -6.61 18.09 5.02
CA ILE A 44 -6.98 17.12 3.97
C ILE A 44 -8.42 16.62 4.10
N ILE A 45 -8.97 16.67 5.31
CA ILE A 45 -10.40 16.68 5.58
C ILE A 45 -10.77 18.15 5.75
N PRO A 46 -11.20 18.79 4.67
CA PRO A 46 -12.05 19.94 4.77
C PRO A 46 -12.97 19.93 6.00
N THR A 47 -12.72 20.82 6.95
CA THR A 47 -13.78 21.45 7.76
C THR A 47 -14.90 22.03 6.85
N TYR A 48 -14.66 22.09 5.54
CA TYR A 48 -15.50 22.56 4.44
C TYR A 48 -16.62 21.58 3.99
N LEU A 49 -16.71 20.34 4.51
CA LEU A 49 -17.91 19.47 4.33
C LEU A 49 -19.16 19.97 5.10
N ASN A 50 -19.08 21.15 5.71
CA ASN A 50 -20.16 21.80 6.45
C ASN A 50 -20.78 23.02 5.74
N ASN A 51 -20.23 23.50 4.62
CA ASN A 51 -20.71 24.71 3.94
C ASN A 51 -21.08 24.45 2.46
N GLU A 52 -22.31 24.79 2.07
CA GLU A 52 -22.86 24.51 0.73
C GLU A 52 -22.17 25.29 -0.40
N GLU A 53 -21.62 26.47 -0.12
CA GLU A 53 -20.98 27.34 -1.12
C GLU A 53 -19.66 26.76 -1.67
N THR A 54 -18.82 26.15 -0.83
CA THR A 54 -17.51 25.60 -1.23
C THR A 54 -17.60 24.23 -1.91
N THR A 55 -18.64 23.43 -1.61
CA THR A 55 -18.97 22.23 -2.39
C THR A 55 -19.34 22.54 -3.84
N SER A 56 -19.84 23.75 -4.12
CA SER A 56 -20.17 24.21 -5.48
C SER A 56 -18.91 24.61 -6.26
N GLU A 57 -17.92 25.21 -5.60
CA GLU A 57 -16.60 25.52 -6.19
C GLU A 57 -15.74 24.26 -6.45
N LEU A 58 -15.87 23.22 -5.62
CA LEU A 58 -15.21 21.92 -5.83
C LEU A 58 -15.84 21.13 -7.00
N LYS A 59 -17.17 21.18 -7.13
CA LYS A 59 -17.87 20.68 -8.33
C LYS A 59 -17.46 21.45 -9.60
N ALA A 60 -17.13 22.74 -9.47
CA ALA A 60 -16.64 23.56 -10.58
C ALA A 60 -15.16 23.31 -10.92
N SER A 61 -14.35 22.73 -10.01
CA SER A 61 -12.90 22.55 -10.18
C SER A 61 -12.45 21.09 -10.45
N ASN A 62 -13.39 20.16 -10.65
CA ASN A 62 -13.16 18.74 -11.03
C ASN A 62 -12.22 17.96 -10.08
N TRP A 63 -12.11 18.36 -8.81
CA TRP A 63 -11.35 17.64 -7.79
C TRP A 63 -12.20 16.59 -7.08
N SER A 64 -11.57 15.47 -6.75
CA SER A 64 -12.15 14.33 -6.05
C SER A 64 -11.23 13.89 -4.92
N PHE A 65 -11.79 13.73 -3.72
CA PHE A 65 -11.05 13.29 -2.54
C PHE A 65 -11.39 11.85 -2.20
N TRP A 66 -10.45 11.08 -1.68
CA TRP A 66 -10.67 9.67 -1.33
C TRP A 66 -9.79 9.24 -0.17
N SER A 67 -10.25 8.25 0.59
CA SER A 67 -9.46 7.59 1.62
C SER A 67 -9.62 6.09 1.48
N GLU A 68 -8.60 5.33 1.89
CA GLU A 68 -8.58 3.88 1.92
C GLU A 68 -7.90 3.39 3.20
N GLY A 69 -8.62 2.59 3.99
CA GLY A 69 -8.04 1.78 5.06
C GLY A 69 -7.56 0.44 4.50
N THR A 70 -6.38 -0.01 4.92
CA THR A 70 -5.81 -1.30 4.51
C THR A 70 -5.43 -2.10 5.73
N VAL A 71 -5.87 -3.36 5.77
CA VAL A 71 -5.31 -4.39 6.65
C VAL A 71 -4.76 -5.51 5.78
N SER A 72 -3.50 -5.89 6.02
CA SER A 72 -2.87 -7.01 5.34
C SER A 72 -2.22 -7.96 6.34
N ILE A 73 -2.49 -9.26 6.20
CA ILE A 73 -1.87 -10.31 7.01
C ILE A 73 -1.16 -11.24 6.05
N GLY A 74 0.12 -11.48 6.29
CA GLY A 74 0.91 -12.35 5.44
C GLY A 74 1.96 -13.15 6.17
N LYS A 75 2.45 -14.18 5.47
CA LYS A 75 3.53 -15.04 5.93
C LYS A 75 4.56 -15.11 4.82
N ILE A 76 5.84 -14.91 5.13
CA ILE A 76 6.96 -15.06 4.19
C ILE A 76 7.94 -16.06 4.75
N GLY A 77 8.33 -17.03 3.94
CA GLY A 77 9.24 -18.07 4.38
C GLY A 77 8.52 -19.09 5.25
N ASP A 78 8.85 -20.34 4.97
CA ASP A 78 8.60 -21.53 5.78
C ASP A 78 9.36 -22.64 5.05
N SER A 79 10.69 -22.55 5.07
CA SER A 79 11.55 -23.43 4.30
C SER A 79 12.57 -24.10 5.22
N LEU A 80 13.19 -25.18 4.73
CA LEU A 80 14.19 -25.94 5.49
C LEU A 80 15.35 -25.09 6.02
N SER A 81 15.60 -23.91 5.44
CA SER A 81 16.72 -23.02 5.80
C SER A 81 16.30 -21.62 6.28
N SER A 82 15.00 -21.32 6.41
CA SER A 82 14.55 -19.99 6.86
C SER A 82 13.28 -20.04 7.72
N SER A 83 13.35 -19.36 8.87
CA SER A 83 12.20 -19.19 9.77
C SER A 83 11.08 -18.41 9.08
N ALA A 84 9.85 -18.80 9.38
CA ALA A 84 8.68 -18.07 8.91
C ALA A 84 8.62 -16.67 9.52
N LYS A 85 8.32 -15.68 8.68
CA LYS A 85 8.06 -14.29 9.08
C LYS A 85 6.56 -14.03 8.93
N ASN A 86 5.89 -13.76 10.03
CA ASN A 86 4.50 -13.33 10.03
C ASN A 86 4.48 -11.81 9.97
N ILE A 87 3.69 -11.25 9.06
CA ILE A 87 3.65 -9.82 8.77
C ILE A 87 2.21 -9.35 8.90
N ASN A 88 1.97 -8.39 9.78
CA ASN A 88 0.70 -7.71 9.92
C ASN A 88 0.90 -6.24 9.57
N THR A 89 0.13 -5.74 8.61
CA THR A 89 0.19 -4.37 8.15
C THR A 89 -1.16 -3.71 8.35
N THR A 90 -1.15 -2.52 8.94
CA THR A 90 -2.31 -1.63 8.98
C THR A 90 -1.92 -0.28 8.40
N ALA A 91 -2.80 0.32 7.60
CA ALA A 91 -2.51 1.63 7.02
C ALA A 91 -3.76 2.41 6.65
N ILE A 92 -3.61 3.73 6.63
CA ILE A 92 -4.59 4.67 6.09
C ILE A 92 -3.92 5.47 4.98
N THR A 93 -4.57 5.53 3.83
CA THR A 93 -4.19 6.38 2.71
C THR A 93 -5.27 7.42 2.47
N ILE A 94 -4.88 8.66 2.27
CA ILE A 94 -5.76 9.77 1.91
C ILE A 94 -5.22 10.44 0.66
N GLY A 95 -6.09 10.83 -0.26
CA GLY A 95 -5.66 11.42 -1.52
C GLY A 95 -6.68 12.34 -2.15
N ALA A 96 -6.19 13.10 -3.12
CA ALA A 96 -6.97 13.99 -3.96
C ALA A 96 -6.52 13.82 -5.41
N ASP A 97 -7.48 13.70 -6.32
CA ASP A 97 -7.24 13.58 -7.76
C ASP A 97 -8.18 14.48 -8.55
N LYS A 98 -7.74 14.84 -9.76
CA LYS A 98 -8.58 15.51 -10.74
C LYS A 98 -8.49 14.81 -12.09
N LYS A 99 -9.60 14.79 -12.82
CA LYS A 99 -9.68 14.32 -14.19
C LYS A 99 -9.90 15.51 -15.10
N ASN A 100 -9.13 15.59 -16.18
CA ASN A 100 -9.35 16.60 -17.22
C ASN A 100 -10.25 16.06 -18.34
N ASP A 101 -10.68 16.97 -19.23
CA ASP A 101 -11.63 16.65 -20.31
C ASP A 101 -11.08 15.61 -21.31
N ASN A 102 -9.75 15.50 -21.42
CA ASN A 102 -9.07 14.51 -22.27
C ASN A 102 -8.95 13.13 -21.60
N GLY A 103 -9.60 12.91 -20.44
CA GLY A 103 -9.57 11.65 -19.71
C GLY A 103 -8.25 11.35 -18.99
N ARG A 104 -7.31 12.31 -18.93
CA ARG A 104 -6.10 12.21 -18.11
C ARG A 104 -6.44 12.55 -16.67
N MET A 105 -5.97 11.70 -15.77
CA MET A 105 -6.12 11.89 -14.34
C MET A 105 -4.74 12.10 -13.71
N SER A 106 -4.70 12.99 -12.72
CA SER A 106 -3.53 13.21 -11.87
C SER A 106 -3.98 13.41 -10.42
N GLY A 107 -3.19 12.94 -9.47
CA GLY A 107 -3.49 13.12 -8.06
C GLY A 107 -2.27 13.00 -7.15
N VAL A 108 -2.53 13.23 -5.88
CA VAL A 108 -1.59 13.14 -4.76
C VAL A 108 -2.20 12.28 -3.66
N ALA A 109 -1.38 11.51 -2.96
CA ALA A 109 -1.79 10.72 -1.82
C ALA A 109 -0.73 10.74 -0.71
N LEU A 110 -1.20 10.82 0.54
CA LEU A 110 -0.43 10.57 1.74
C LEU A 110 -0.85 9.22 2.33
N ARG A 111 0.13 8.44 2.76
CA ARG A 111 -0.09 7.16 3.44
C ARG A 111 0.65 7.14 4.76
N PHE A 112 -0.05 6.66 5.79
CA PHE A 112 0.47 6.35 7.11
C PHE A 112 0.23 4.87 7.36
N GLY A 113 1.24 4.13 7.78
CA GLY A 113 1.10 2.71 8.03
C GLY A 113 2.03 2.21 9.13
N ASN A 114 1.61 1.13 9.74
CA ASN A 114 2.35 0.39 10.74
C ASN A 114 2.44 -1.08 10.31
N ASP A 115 3.63 -1.65 10.39
CA ASP A 115 3.89 -3.06 10.12
C ASP A 115 4.52 -3.75 11.35
N ASP A 116 3.94 -4.86 11.78
CA ASP A 116 4.50 -5.75 12.80
C ASP A 116 5.00 -7.04 12.14
N ILE A 117 6.25 -7.41 12.40
CA ILE A 117 6.89 -8.61 11.84
C ILE A 117 7.46 -9.48 12.95
N ASP A 118 6.92 -10.68 13.09
CA ASP A 118 7.38 -11.68 14.04
C ASP A 118 8.02 -12.89 13.34
N PHE A 119 9.03 -13.48 13.97
CA PHE A 119 9.78 -14.60 13.42
C PHE A 119 9.40 -15.89 14.15
N GLY A 120 8.66 -16.80 13.52
CA GLY A 120 7.90 -17.86 14.20
C GLY A 120 8.67 -18.79 15.16
N ASN A 121 10.00 -18.92 15.02
CA ASN A 121 10.82 -19.85 15.82
C ASN A 121 11.74 -19.15 16.83
N VAL A 122 11.79 -17.81 16.85
CA VAL A 122 12.68 -17.02 17.70
C VAL A 122 11.95 -15.76 18.19
N LYS A 123 12.35 -15.20 19.34
CA LYS A 123 11.72 -13.99 19.88
C LYS A 123 12.18 -12.70 19.18
N ASN A 124 12.44 -12.77 17.88
CA ASN A 124 12.78 -11.57 17.10
C ASN A 124 11.49 -10.91 16.65
N SER A 125 11.47 -9.58 16.67
CA SER A 125 10.37 -8.78 16.14
C SER A 125 10.86 -7.49 15.52
N LEU A 126 10.09 -6.97 14.57
CA LEU A 126 10.28 -5.66 13.97
C LEU A 126 8.94 -4.91 14.03
N GLY A 127 8.95 -3.72 14.61
CA GLY A 127 7.85 -2.76 14.53
C GLY A 127 8.24 -1.62 13.60
N ILE A 128 7.43 -1.33 12.58
CA ILE A 128 7.74 -0.32 11.56
C ILE A 128 6.64 0.72 11.51
N ASP A 129 6.99 1.98 11.70
CA ASP A 129 6.10 3.12 11.43
C ASP A 129 6.55 3.84 10.17
N ALA A 130 5.64 4.01 9.21
CA ALA A 130 5.94 4.53 7.89
C ALA A 130 5.00 5.66 7.44
N VAL A 131 5.59 6.68 6.81
CA VAL A 131 4.87 7.76 6.12
C VAL A 131 5.38 7.89 4.69
N SER A 132 4.48 8.13 3.74
CA SER A 132 4.85 8.36 2.34
C SER A 132 3.93 9.34 1.63
N LEU A 133 4.50 10.07 0.68
CA LEU A 133 3.82 10.96 -0.26
C LEU A 133 3.98 10.39 -1.67
N THR A 134 2.88 10.27 -2.39
CA THR A 134 2.85 9.73 -3.75
C THR A 134 2.13 10.69 -4.70
N LEU A 135 2.78 11.02 -5.81
CA LEU A 135 2.17 11.64 -6.98
C LEU A 135 1.84 10.55 -7.99
N TYR A 136 0.66 10.61 -8.59
CA TYR A 136 0.21 9.62 -9.56
C TYR A 136 -0.57 10.24 -10.69
N GLY A 137 -0.65 9.49 -11.79
CA GLY A 137 -1.49 9.83 -12.91
C GLY A 137 -1.77 8.64 -13.80
N SER A 138 -2.86 8.78 -14.55
CA SER A 138 -3.27 7.82 -15.57
C SER A 138 -3.65 8.56 -16.84
N ARG A 139 -3.21 8.04 -17.98
CA ARG A 139 -3.56 8.55 -19.30
C ARG A 139 -4.19 7.46 -20.15
N LEU A 140 -5.25 7.83 -20.87
CA LEU A 140 -5.82 7.03 -21.94
C LEU A 140 -4.90 7.12 -23.17
N LEU A 141 -4.58 5.99 -23.79
CA LEU A 141 -3.78 5.92 -25.03
C LEU A 141 -4.56 5.45 -26.26
N GLY A 142 -5.80 4.99 -26.07
CA GLY A 142 -6.68 4.42 -27.07
C GLY A 142 -7.96 3.94 -26.41
N GLU A 143 -8.74 3.08 -27.07
CA GLU A 143 -9.91 2.48 -26.43
C GLU A 143 -9.48 1.51 -25.32
N ASP A 144 -9.95 1.74 -24.10
CA ASP A 144 -9.71 0.88 -22.93
C ASP A 144 -8.22 0.55 -22.61
N LYS A 145 -7.28 1.34 -23.16
CA LYS A 145 -5.84 1.23 -22.95
C LYS A 145 -5.28 2.38 -22.13
N PHE A 146 -4.57 2.05 -21.06
CA PHE A 146 -4.08 3.03 -20.09
C PHE A 146 -2.60 2.87 -19.81
N ILE A 147 -1.96 4.02 -19.56
CA ILE A 147 -0.66 4.09 -18.90
C ILE A 147 -0.83 4.76 -17.55
N ASP A 148 -0.38 4.05 -16.54
CA ASP A 148 -0.39 4.47 -15.15
C ASP A 148 1.04 4.71 -14.72
N SER A 149 1.26 5.84 -14.06
CA SER A 149 2.56 6.20 -13.53
C SER A 149 2.40 6.78 -12.14
N LEU A 150 3.29 6.42 -11.24
CA LEU A 150 3.42 7.06 -9.94
C LEU A 150 4.88 7.24 -9.57
N ILE A 151 5.14 8.24 -8.74
CA ILE A 151 6.41 8.48 -8.07
C ILE A 151 6.11 8.86 -6.62
N GLY A 152 6.88 8.35 -5.69
CA GLY A 152 6.68 8.64 -4.28
C GLY A 152 7.98 8.66 -3.50
N ILE A 153 7.91 9.32 -2.37
CA ILE A 153 8.96 9.36 -1.35
C ILE A 153 8.36 8.91 -0.03
N GLY A 154 9.17 8.29 0.82
CA GLY A 154 8.74 7.90 2.14
C GLY A 154 9.88 7.80 3.13
N SER A 155 9.52 7.86 4.40
CA SER A 155 10.40 7.59 5.53
C SER A 155 9.72 6.62 6.47
N PHE A 156 10.52 5.80 7.13
CA PHE A 156 10.04 4.86 8.12
C PHE A 156 11.06 4.69 9.23
N LYS A 157 10.56 4.37 10.41
CA LYS A 157 11.35 4.02 11.59
C LYS A 157 11.09 2.56 11.91
N THR A 158 12.14 1.79 12.16
CA THR A 158 12.05 0.38 12.54
C THR A 158 12.59 0.22 13.95
N ASP A 159 11.76 -0.24 14.86
CA ASP A 159 12.18 -0.71 16.17
C ASP A 159 12.43 -2.23 16.07
N ILE A 160 13.60 -2.67 16.53
CA ILE A 160 14.18 -3.99 16.27
C ILE A 160 14.42 -4.67 17.61
N VAL A 161 13.89 -5.89 17.76
CA VAL A 161 14.23 -6.79 18.86
C VAL A 161 14.87 -8.04 18.28
N ASN A 162 16.11 -8.32 18.67
CA ASN A 162 16.85 -9.51 18.27
C ASN A 162 17.09 -10.42 19.48
N ALA A 163 16.63 -11.66 19.42
CA ALA A 163 16.89 -12.65 20.46
C ALA A 163 18.31 -13.22 20.31
N VAL A 164 19.08 -13.21 21.41
CA VAL A 164 20.44 -13.75 21.48
C VAL A 164 20.49 -14.77 22.63
N GLY A 165 20.31 -16.05 22.30
CA GLY A 165 20.23 -17.10 23.32
C GLY A 165 19.05 -16.89 24.26
N SER A 166 19.32 -16.65 25.55
CA SER A 166 18.31 -16.34 26.58
C SER A 166 18.10 -14.84 26.82
N THR A 167 18.83 -13.96 26.13
CA THR A 167 18.71 -12.50 26.22
C THR A 167 18.18 -11.90 24.91
N SER A 168 18.03 -10.58 24.87
CA SER A 168 17.68 -9.84 23.67
C SER A 168 18.54 -8.58 23.53
N THR A 169 18.66 -8.11 22.30
CA THR A 169 19.18 -6.79 21.96
C THR A 169 18.08 -5.97 21.32
N GLU A 170 18.13 -4.66 21.54
CA GLU A 170 17.18 -3.70 21.01
C GLU A 170 17.88 -2.65 20.16
N GLY A 171 17.23 -2.20 19.10
CA GLY A 171 17.77 -1.15 18.24
C GLY A 171 16.68 -0.39 17.51
N THR A 172 17.00 0.81 17.07
CA THR A 172 16.13 1.61 16.21
C THR A 172 16.88 1.96 14.95
N ARG A 173 16.24 1.78 13.79
CA ARG A 173 16.81 2.10 12.49
C ARG A 173 15.86 2.93 11.65
N ASP A 174 16.35 4.09 11.20
CA ASP A 174 15.62 4.93 10.25
C ASP A 174 15.84 4.47 8.81
N GLY A 175 14.83 4.62 7.98
CA GLY A 175 14.85 4.34 6.56
C GLY A 175 14.21 5.46 5.74
N LYS A 176 14.78 5.71 4.56
CA LYS A 176 14.25 6.65 3.56
C LYS A 176 14.18 5.94 2.22
N GLN A 177 13.11 6.21 1.46
CA GLN A 177 12.92 5.58 0.16
C GLN A 177 12.36 6.57 -0.87
N ILE A 178 12.75 6.35 -2.11
CA ILE A 178 12.10 6.88 -3.31
C ILE A 178 11.67 5.70 -4.17
N PHE A 179 10.49 5.81 -4.76
CA PHE A 179 9.94 4.74 -5.58
C PHE A 179 9.13 5.27 -6.75
N SER A 180 9.04 4.46 -7.80
CA SER A 180 8.19 4.75 -8.95
C SER A 180 7.63 3.47 -9.53
N SER A 181 6.46 3.56 -10.17
CA SER A 181 5.84 2.44 -10.86
C SER A 181 5.22 2.93 -12.15
N PHE A 182 5.47 2.19 -13.23
CA PHE A 182 4.88 2.39 -14.55
C PHE A 182 4.13 1.13 -14.93
N LYS A 183 2.85 1.25 -15.28
CA LYS A 183 2.00 0.12 -15.66
C LYS A 183 1.28 0.45 -16.95
N ILE A 184 1.37 -0.43 -17.95
CA ILE A 184 0.58 -0.35 -19.18
C ILE A 184 -0.40 -1.50 -19.16
N ARG A 185 -1.66 -1.21 -19.48
CA ARG A 185 -2.74 -2.21 -19.51
C ARG A 185 -3.76 -1.89 -20.58
N GLU A 186 -4.49 -2.92 -21.00
CA GLU A 186 -5.58 -2.82 -21.97
C GLU A 186 -6.71 -3.74 -21.52
N THR A 187 -7.97 -3.33 -21.66
CA THR A 187 -9.11 -4.15 -21.22
C THR A 187 -9.93 -4.61 -22.42
N PHE A 188 -10.03 -5.91 -22.61
CA PHE A 188 -10.89 -6.53 -23.61
C PHE A 188 -12.20 -6.97 -22.94
N LYS A 189 -13.32 -6.43 -23.42
CA LYS A 189 -14.66 -6.69 -22.86
C LYS A 189 -15.38 -7.73 -23.73
N LYS A 190 -15.88 -8.80 -23.13
CA LYS A 190 -16.71 -9.82 -23.80
C LYS A 190 -17.87 -10.22 -22.90
N ASN A 191 -19.07 -9.74 -23.22
CA ASN A 191 -20.27 -9.86 -22.38
C ASN A 191 -20.02 -9.28 -20.98
N GLU A 192 -20.21 -10.07 -19.92
CA GLU A 192 -19.95 -9.67 -18.53
C GLU A 192 -18.49 -9.86 -18.09
N LEU A 193 -17.66 -10.49 -18.94
CA LEU A 193 -16.28 -10.85 -18.62
C LEU A 193 -15.29 -9.86 -19.24
N ASN A 194 -14.38 -9.36 -18.42
CA ASN A 194 -13.30 -8.46 -18.83
C ASN A 194 -11.96 -9.17 -18.67
N VAL A 195 -11.11 -9.09 -19.68
CA VAL A 195 -9.72 -9.58 -19.64
C VAL A 195 -8.79 -8.40 -19.79
N THR A 196 -7.88 -8.24 -18.84
CA THR A 196 -6.96 -7.11 -18.76
C THR A 196 -5.51 -7.60 -18.73
N PRO A 197 -4.82 -7.79 -19.87
CA PRO A 197 -3.37 -7.94 -19.86
C PRO A 197 -2.68 -6.67 -19.36
N LYS A 198 -1.55 -6.85 -18.68
CA LYS A 198 -0.74 -5.75 -18.14
C LYS A 198 0.75 -6.07 -18.18
N ILE A 199 1.55 -5.02 -18.32
CA ILE A 199 2.99 -5.00 -18.08
C ILE A 199 3.30 -3.90 -17.07
N LYS A 200 4.24 -4.14 -16.16
CA LYS A 200 4.60 -3.24 -15.08
C LYS A 200 6.10 -3.18 -14.86
N LEU A 201 6.61 -1.99 -14.54
CA LEU A 201 7.96 -1.73 -14.09
C LEU A 201 7.89 -0.99 -12.76
N ASP A 202 8.47 -1.55 -11.72
CA ASP A 202 8.67 -0.93 -10.42
C ASP A 202 10.16 -0.62 -10.24
N LEU A 203 10.46 0.61 -9.82
CA LEU A 203 11.81 1.06 -9.49
C LEU A 203 11.81 1.63 -8.09
N GLY A 204 12.89 1.41 -7.36
CA GLY A 204 13.04 1.95 -6.01
C GLY A 204 14.47 2.07 -5.57
N PHE A 205 14.67 2.95 -4.60
CA PHE A 205 15.92 3.06 -3.86
C PHE A 205 15.58 3.32 -2.39
N THR A 206 16.12 2.49 -1.51
CA THR A 206 15.95 2.59 -0.06
C THR A 206 17.30 2.73 0.60
N SER A 207 17.46 3.74 1.45
CA SER A 207 18.63 3.92 2.30
C SER A 207 18.20 3.68 3.75
N LEU A 208 18.82 2.71 4.39
CA LEU A 208 18.68 2.44 5.82
C LEU A 208 19.88 3.05 6.55
N SER A 209 19.64 3.90 7.54
CA SER A 209 20.69 4.52 8.35
C SER A 209 21.52 3.46 9.08
N ASP A 210 22.70 3.84 9.57
CA ASP A 210 23.40 3.01 10.55
C ASP A 210 22.58 2.94 11.85
N TYR A 211 22.74 1.85 12.58
CA TYR A 211 22.19 1.70 13.93
C TYR A 211 23.09 0.82 14.79
N SER A 212 22.87 0.88 16.09
CA SER A 212 23.60 0.11 17.09
C SER A 212 22.61 -0.64 17.97
N GLU A 213 22.90 -1.90 18.22
CA GLU A 213 22.15 -2.71 19.16
C GLU A 213 22.57 -2.37 20.60
N ASN A 214 21.56 -2.33 21.48
CA ASN A 214 21.71 -2.19 22.92
C ASN A 214 21.42 -3.56 23.57
N GLY A 215 22.37 -4.13 24.31
CA GLY A 215 22.14 -5.35 25.09
C GLY A 215 23.43 -6.09 25.46
N SER A 216 23.34 -7.40 25.63
CA SER A 216 24.48 -8.26 25.98
C SER A 216 25.49 -8.46 24.83
N THR A 217 25.11 -8.08 23.62
CA THR A 217 25.94 -8.15 22.42
C THR A 217 25.68 -6.88 21.62
N ASN A 218 26.68 -6.02 21.53
CA ASN A 218 26.50 -4.68 20.98
C ASN A 218 27.08 -4.65 19.57
N LEU A 219 26.29 -5.07 18.58
CA LEU A 219 26.63 -4.97 17.17
C LEU A 219 26.26 -3.58 16.64
N LYS A 220 27.11 -3.04 15.77
CA LYS A 220 26.83 -1.87 14.95
C LYS A 220 26.60 -2.31 13.52
N PHE A 221 25.51 -1.87 12.94
CA PHE A 221 25.17 -2.07 11.54
C PHE A 221 25.35 -0.74 10.82
N ASP A 222 26.19 -0.74 9.79
CA ASP A 222 26.39 0.46 8.99
C ASP A 222 25.19 0.73 8.08
N ARG A 223 25.19 1.92 7.47
CA ARG A 223 24.23 2.29 6.44
C ARG A 223 24.17 1.22 5.34
N GLN A 224 22.95 0.87 4.94
CA GLN A 224 22.69 -0.08 3.86
C GLN A 224 21.82 0.59 2.80
N ASP A 225 22.28 0.53 1.55
CA ASP A 225 21.54 1.02 0.40
C ASP A 225 21.01 -0.18 -0.40
N ILE A 226 19.72 -0.12 -0.77
CA ILE A 226 19.00 -1.21 -1.45
C ILE A 226 18.35 -0.62 -2.70
N GLY A 227 18.81 -1.08 -3.87
CA GLY A 227 18.16 -0.79 -5.15
C GLY A 227 17.00 -1.76 -5.42
N THR A 228 15.99 -1.32 -6.15
CA THR A 228 14.86 -2.16 -6.56
C THR A 228 14.57 -1.97 -8.04
N ILE A 229 14.55 -3.07 -8.80
CA ILE A 229 14.14 -3.12 -10.20
C ILE A 229 13.30 -4.37 -10.41
N ILE A 230 11.98 -4.21 -10.51
CA ILE A 230 11.06 -5.32 -10.71
C ILE A 230 10.27 -5.11 -11.99
N THR A 231 10.28 -6.10 -12.87
CA THR A 231 9.44 -6.11 -14.08
C THR A 231 8.38 -7.19 -13.95
N SER A 232 7.15 -6.91 -14.35
CA SER A 232 6.04 -7.87 -14.28
C SER A 232 5.27 -7.91 -15.58
N ILE A 233 4.83 -9.10 -15.98
CA ILE A 233 3.88 -9.34 -17.04
C ILE A 233 2.78 -10.26 -16.53
N GLY A 234 1.54 -9.93 -16.86
CA GLY A 234 0.41 -10.65 -16.29
C GLY A 234 -0.91 -10.10 -16.79
N GLY A 235 -1.95 -10.32 -16.00
CA GLY A 235 -3.25 -9.78 -16.29
C GLY A 235 -4.25 -10.00 -15.17
N ALA A 236 -5.46 -9.51 -15.42
CA ALA A 236 -6.62 -9.71 -14.57
C ALA A 236 -7.79 -10.19 -15.41
N VAL A 237 -8.60 -11.08 -14.84
CA VAL A 237 -9.92 -11.44 -15.36
C VAL A 237 -10.94 -11.05 -14.31
N ASP A 238 -11.99 -10.36 -14.72
CA ASP A 238 -13.06 -9.98 -13.82
C ASP A 238 -14.43 -10.12 -14.48
N SER A 239 -15.45 -10.26 -13.65
CA SER A 239 -16.85 -10.27 -14.08
C SER A 239 -17.67 -9.36 -13.17
N SER A 240 -18.76 -8.80 -13.67
CA SER A 240 -19.63 -7.92 -12.88
C SER A 240 -21.06 -8.44 -12.85
N SER A 241 -21.65 -8.52 -11.65
CA SER A 241 -23.04 -8.95 -11.44
C SER A 241 -23.79 -7.99 -10.51
N ASN A 242 -25.04 -7.70 -10.83
CA ASN A 242 -25.89 -6.87 -9.99
C ASN A 242 -26.66 -7.72 -8.98
N LEU A 243 -26.45 -7.45 -7.69
CA LEU A 243 -27.18 -8.02 -6.57
C LEU A 243 -28.22 -7.01 -6.06
N ARG A 244 -29.18 -7.48 -5.24
CA ARG A 244 -30.22 -6.60 -4.66
C ARG A 244 -29.65 -5.41 -3.90
N ASN A 245 -28.51 -5.59 -3.24
CA ASN A 245 -27.93 -4.60 -2.33
C ASN A 245 -26.70 -3.89 -2.90
N GLY A 246 -26.29 -4.20 -4.13
CA GLY A 246 -25.10 -3.60 -4.75
C GLY A 246 -24.58 -4.38 -5.96
N THR A 247 -23.42 -3.99 -6.46
CA THR A 247 -22.71 -4.68 -7.55
C THR A 247 -21.60 -5.54 -6.94
N PHE A 248 -21.55 -6.82 -7.30
CA PHE A 248 -20.50 -7.76 -6.91
C PHE A 248 -19.61 -8.07 -8.10
N LYS A 249 -18.30 -7.90 -7.90
CA LYS A 249 -17.29 -8.01 -8.94
C LYS A 249 -16.15 -8.94 -8.48
N PRO A 250 -16.25 -10.26 -8.71
CA PRO A 250 -15.13 -11.15 -8.49
C PRO A 250 -14.03 -10.91 -9.53
N TYR A 251 -12.78 -11.12 -9.13
CA TYR A 251 -11.63 -10.99 -10.00
C TYR A 251 -10.53 -11.98 -9.65
N PHE A 252 -9.75 -12.33 -10.66
CA PHE A 252 -8.53 -13.10 -10.56
C PHE A 252 -7.39 -12.34 -11.26
N GLU A 253 -6.27 -12.15 -10.59
CA GLU A 253 -5.05 -11.61 -11.19
C GLU A 253 -3.92 -12.63 -11.15
N TYR A 254 -3.09 -12.61 -12.17
CA TYR A 254 -1.86 -13.38 -12.24
C TYR A 254 -0.74 -12.52 -12.78
N ASP A 255 0.45 -12.67 -12.23
CA ASP A 255 1.65 -11.95 -12.64
C ASP A 255 2.84 -12.89 -12.56
N TYR A 256 3.61 -12.98 -13.63
CA TYR A 256 5.01 -13.38 -13.54
C TYR A 256 5.84 -12.11 -13.37
N PHE A 257 6.74 -12.09 -12.39
CA PHE A 257 7.65 -10.96 -12.21
C PHE A 257 9.10 -11.41 -12.03
N ALA A 258 9.98 -10.62 -12.64
CA ALA A 258 11.42 -10.76 -12.50
C ALA A 258 11.96 -9.64 -11.59
N ASP A 259 12.63 -10.05 -10.52
CA ASP A 259 13.38 -9.15 -9.63
C ASP A 259 14.82 -9.07 -10.13
N MET A 260 15.15 -7.94 -10.76
CA MET A 260 16.45 -7.63 -11.33
C MET A 260 17.23 -6.65 -10.44
N SER A 261 16.83 -6.53 -9.18
CA SER A 261 17.46 -5.64 -8.22
C SER A 261 18.93 -6.03 -8.02
N PRO A 262 19.84 -5.05 -7.91
CA PRO A 262 21.22 -5.34 -7.55
C PRO A 262 21.28 -5.94 -6.15
N SER A 263 22.26 -6.82 -5.92
CA SER A 263 22.55 -7.34 -4.59
C SER A 263 22.89 -6.20 -3.64
N SER A 264 22.39 -6.27 -2.41
CA SER A 264 22.82 -5.35 -1.35
C SER A 264 23.87 -6.00 -0.45
N GLU A 265 24.56 -5.16 0.31
CA GLU A 265 25.55 -5.57 1.30
C GLU A 265 25.25 -4.90 2.64
N GLN A 266 25.47 -5.61 3.75
CA GLN A 266 25.35 -5.07 5.10
C GLN A 266 26.68 -5.25 5.83
N LYS A 267 27.31 -4.14 6.19
CA LYS A 267 28.51 -4.14 7.04
C LYS A 267 28.11 -4.11 8.50
N ILE A 268 28.77 -4.94 9.29
CA ILE A 268 28.49 -5.18 10.70
C ILE A 268 29.82 -5.15 11.45
N SER A 269 29.88 -4.45 12.57
CA SER A 269 31.06 -4.41 13.44
C SER A 269 30.64 -4.62 14.90
N TYR A 270 31.59 -5.01 15.75
CA TYR A 270 31.36 -4.98 17.19
C TYR A 270 31.53 -3.54 17.68
N ILE A 271 30.64 -3.06 18.56
CA ILE A 271 30.76 -1.72 19.15
C ILE A 271 32.04 -1.60 19.98
N SER A 272 32.46 -2.69 20.63
CA SER A 272 33.70 -2.77 21.40
C SER A 272 34.97 -2.90 20.55
N ASP A 273 34.84 -3.31 19.28
CA ASP A 273 35.96 -3.49 18.36
C ASP A 273 35.55 -3.11 16.94
N THR A 274 35.81 -1.84 16.59
CA THR A 274 35.55 -1.31 15.25
C THR A 274 36.62 -1.71 14.23
N SER A 275 37.71 -2.37 14.65
CA SER A 275 38.75 -2.85 13.73
C SER A 275 38.35 -4.14 13.00
N SER A 276 37.42 -4.90 13.59
CA SER A 276 36.85 -6.12 13.00
C SER A 276 35.49 -5.83 12.34
N THR A 277 35.48 -5.70 11.00
CA THR A 277 34.25 -5.53 10.22
C THR A 277 33.89 -6.82 9.46
N TYR A 278 32.64 -7.22 9.55
CA TYR A 278 32.04 -8.33 8.80
C TYR A 278 31.09 -7.77 7.74
N THR A 279 31.17 -8.29 6.52
CA THR A 279 30.28 -7.88 5.43
C THR A 279 29.41 -9.05 5.02
N LEU A 280 28.10 -8.92 5.25
CA LEU A 280 27.12 -9.81 4.63
C LEU A 280 26.88 -9.34 3.19
N THR A 281 27.33 -10.14 2.23
CA THR A 281 27.22 -9.85 0.78
C THR A 281 26.12 -10.70 0.13
N ASN A 282 25.77 -10.36 -1.12
CA ASN A 282 24.80 -11.11 -1.93
C ASN A 282 23.42 -11.24 -1.28
N ILE A 283 22.97 -10.20 -0.60
CA ILE A 283 21.62 -10.14 -0.04
C ILE A 283 20.64 -9.89 -1.19
N ASN A 284 20.05 -10.98 -1.68
CA ASN A 284 19.25 -11.01 -2.90
C ASN A 284 17.84 -11.56 -2.65
N SER A 285 16.87 -11.07 -3.41
CA SER A 285 15.56 -11.70 -3.59
C SER A 285 15.61 -12.80 -4.66
N SER A 286 14.58 -13.66 -4.72
CA SER A 286 14.43 -14.58 -5.86
C SER A 286 14.20 -13.80 -7.15
N THR A 287 15.01 -14.08 -8.18
CA THR A 287 14.94 -13.41 -9.47
C THR A 287 13.62 -13.66 -10.19
N HIS A 288 12.96 -14.81 -9.99
CA HIS A 288 11.77 -15.18 -10.75
C HIS A 288 10.66 -15.59 -9.81
N ASN A 289 9.49 -14.99 -9.99
CA ASN A 289 8.37 -15.19 -9.08
C ASN A 289 7.06 -15.27 -9.86
N PHE A 290 6.13 -16.04 -9.32
CA PHE A 290 4.76 -16.10 -9.81
C PHE A 290 3.81 -15.64 -8.72
N LYS A 291 2.94 -14.69 -9.03
CA LYS A 291 1.93 -14.16 -8.13
C LYS A 291 0.55 -14.44 -8.69
N SER A 292 -0.33 -14.92 -7.82
CA SER A 292 -1.75 -15.12 -8.10
C SER A 292 -2.57 -14.40 -7.03
N LYS A 293 -3.68 -13.80 -7.42
CA LYS A 293 -4.57 -13.07 -6.52
C LYS A 293 -6.01 -13.38 -6.88
N LEU A 294 -6.79 -13.83 -5.91
CA LEU A 294 -8.23 -14.05 -6.04
C LEU A 294 -8.93 -13.09 -5.09
N GLY A 295 -9.92 -12.35 -5.59
CA GLY A 295 -10.62 -11.39 -4.75
C GLY A 295 -11.97 -11.00 -5.31
N PHE A 296 -12.60 -10.07 -4.62
CA PHE A 296 -13.83 -9.43 -5.07
C PHE A 296 -13.89 -7.98 -4.60
N ASP A 297 -14.58 -7.16 -5.39
CA ASP A 297 -15.06 -5.85 -5.00
C ASP A 297 -16.60 -5.93 -4.82
N PHE A 298 -17.13 -5.33 -3.76
CA PHE A 298 -18.55 -5.21 -3.52
C PHE A 298 -18.94 -3.74 -3.28
N THR A 299 -19.69 -3.18 -4.23
CA THR A 299 -20.17 -1.80 -4.18
C THR A 299 -21.64 -1.79 -3.79
N THR A 300 -21.95 -1.31 -2.59
CA THR A 300 -23.34 -1.15 -2.12
C THR A 300 -24.06 0.02 -2.80
N HIS A 301 -25.39 -0.05 -2.88
CA HIS A 301 -26.19 1.10 -3.33
C HIS A 301 -26.06 2.34 -2.43
N SER A 302 -25.72 2.15 -1.14
CA SER A 302 -25.47 3.23 -0.18
C SER A 302 -24.11 3.91 -0.37
N GLY A 303 -23.24 3.36 -1.23
CA GLY A 303 -21.97 3.97 -1.62
C GLY A 303 -20.73 3.38 -0.97
N TRP A 304 -20.85 2.37 -0.10
CA TRP A 304 -19.69 1.62 0.37
C TRP A 304 -19.10 0.74 -0.72
N ASP A 305 -17.79 0.77 -0.87
CA ASP A 305 -16.98 -0.17 -1.64
C ASP A 305 -16.13 -1.00 -0.68
N PHE A 306 -16.34 -2.31 -0.69
CA PHE A 306 -15.53 -3.27 0.06
C PHE A 306 -14.66 -4.06 -0.91
N THR A 307 -13.39 -4.22 -0.59
CA THR A 307 -12.46 -5.04 -1.35
C THR A 307 -11.87 -6.08 -0.42
N SER A 308 -11.87 -7.33 -0.87
CA SER A 308 -11.21 -8.43 -0.19
C SER A 308 -10.43 -9.26 -1.21
N SER A 309 -9.23 -9.70 -0.84
CA SER A 309 -8.45 -10.58 -1.70
C SER A 309 -7.46 -11.42 -0.94
N TYR A 310 -7.22 -12.61 -1.46
CA TYR A 310 -6.12 -13.47 -1.11
C TYR A 310 -5.08 -13.44 -2.24
N GLN A 311 -3.82 -13.25 -1.89
CA GLN A 311 -2.69 -13.21 -2.80
C GLN A 311 -1.67 -14.26 -2.36
N ARG A 312 -1.18 -15.04 -3.32
CA ARG A 312 -0.03 -15.93 -3.12
C ARG A 312 1.07 -15.57 -4.10
N THR A 313 2.27 -15.36 -3.58
CA THR A 313 3.50 -15.21 -4.36
C THR A 313 4.38 -16.43 -4.13
N GLN A 314 4.82 -17.07 -5.20
CA GLN A 314 5.70 -18.23 -5.18
C GLN A 314 7.03 -17.83 -5.82
N SER A 315 8.12 -17.97 -5.07
CA SER A 315 9.47 -17.70 -5.56
C SER A 315 10.08 -18.95 -6.20
N LYS A 316 10.77 -18.75 -7.33
CA LYS A 316 11.59 -19.80 -7.96
C LYS A 316 12.80 -20.05 -7.06
N GLY A 317 13.06 -21.32 -6.75
CA GLY A 317 14.13 -21.72 -5.81
C GLY A 317 13.65 -21.95 -4.38
N GLY A 318 12.35 -21.78 -4.11
CA GLY A 318 11.76 -22.03 -2.80
C GLY A 318 11.33 -20.74 -2.08
N GLY A 319 10.45 -20.90 -1.11
CA GLY A 319 9.79 -19.78 -0.44
C GLY A 319 8.51 -19.36 -1.13
N TYR A 320 7.51 -19.07 -0.31
CA TYR A 320 6.25 -18.50 -0.74
C TYR A 320 5.86 -17.39 0.23
N SER A 321 4.96 -16.54 -0.23
CA SER A 321 4.23 -15.67 0.64
C SER A 321 2.74 -15.70 0.35
N ASP A 322 1.97 -15.67 1.43
CA ASP A 322 0.53 -15.53 1.39
C ASP A 322 0.17 -14.16 1.97
N GLY A 323 -0.89 -13.55 1.45
CA GLY A 323 -1.38 -12.25 1.88
C GLY A 323 -2.89 -12.18 1.79
N LEU A 324 -3.55 -11.80 2.88
CA LEU A 324 -4.97 -11.42 2.89
C LEU A 324 -5.05 -9.91 2.95
N TYR A 325 -5.80 -9.29 2.05
CA TYR A 325 -6.00 -7.85 2.01
C TYR A 325 -7.49 -7.53 2.18
N PHE A 326 -7.77 -6.57 3.04
CA PHE A 326 -9.10 -5.98 3.23
C PHE A 326 -9.01 -4.47 3.09
N GLY A 327 -9.93 -3.92 2.29
CA GLY A 327 -10.09 -2.48 2.09
C GLY A 327 -11.55 -2.07 2.15
N ALA A 328 -11.80 -0.87 2.66
CA ALA A 328 -13.13 -0.28 2.69
C ALA A 328 -13.04 1.21 2.35
N ASN A 329 -13.93 1.63 1.45
CA ASN A 329 -14.03 2.99 0.94
C ASN A 329 -15.51 3.42 0.96
N TYR A 330 -15.82 4.71 1.15
CA TYR A 330 -17.20 5.20 1.21
C TYR A 330 -17.47 6.38 0.28
N ILE A 331 -18.33 6.15 -0.71
CA ILE A 331 -18.78 7.16 -1.67
C ILE A 331 -20.06 7.80 -1.15
N SER A 332 -20.00 9.09 -0.85
CA SER A 332 -21.20 9.84 -0.49
C SER A 332 -22.09 10.06 -1.73
N ARG A 333 -23.15 9.24 -1.86
CA ARG A 333 -24.15 9.38 -2.93
C ARG A 333 -25.31 10.32 -2.56
N ARG A 334 -25.38 10.79 -1.31
CA ARG A 334 -26.39 11.71 -0.74
C ARG A 334 -25.80 12.51 0.43
N ASP A 335 -26.40 13.64 0.82
CA ASP A 335 -26.00 14.50 1.95
C ASP A 335 -26.12 13.82 3.34
N ILE A 336 -25.37 12.74 3.57
CA ILE A 336 -25.34 12.00 4.84
C ILE A 336 -23.92 12.10 5.39
N LYS A 337 -23.79 12.61 6.63
CA LYS A 337 -22.51 12.88 7.29
C LYS A 337 -22.18 11.73 8.26
N TYR A 338 -20.97 11.16 8.15
CA TYR A 338 -20.47 10.16 9.10
C TYR A 338 -19.28 10.73 9.88
N ALA A 339 -19.08 10.28 11.11
CA ALA A 339 -17.90 10.61 11.90
C ALA A 339 -17.28 9.31 12.40
N MET A 340 -15.97 9.15 12.22
CA MET A 340 -15.24 7.99 12.71
C MET A 340 -14.14 8.47 13.67
N SER A 341 -14.21 8.07 14.94
CA SER A 341 -13.12 8.34 15.89
C SER A 341 -12.29 7.07 16.08
N LEU A 342 -10.96 7.26 16.04
CA LEU A 342 -10.00 6.21 16.30
C LEU A 342 -9.24 6.60 17.58
N ASP A 343 -9.49 5.86 18.66
CA ASP A 343 -8.72 5.96 19.89
C ASP A 343 -7.89 4.70 20.06
N SER A 344 -6.60 4.81 19.71
CA SER A 344 -5.56 3.80 19.93
C SER A 344 -5.93 2.41 19.37
N ASN A 345 -6.72 1.63 20.12
CA ASN A 345 -7.19 0.28 19.78
C ASN A 345 -8.72 0.17 19.56
N LYS A 346 -9.45 1.28 19.48
CA LYS A 346 -10.91 1.32 19.32
C LYS A 346 -11.32 2.23 18.17
N ALA A 347 -12.25 1.73 17.36
CA ALA A 347 -12.89 2.51 16.30
C ALA A 347 -14.37 2.71 16.64
N PHE A 348 -14.83 3.95 16.61
CA PHE A 348 -16.24 4.30 16.76
C PHE A 348 -16.75 4.90 15.46
N LEU A 349 -17.98 4.55 15.06
CA LEU A 349 -18.62 5.05 13.85
C LEU A 349 -19.98 5.65 14.21
N ASP A 350 -20.09 6.97 14.09
CA ASP A 350 -21.33 7.73 14.26
C ASP A 350 -21.87 8.17 12.90
N TYR A 351 -23.19 8.27 12.77
CA TYR A 351 -23.84 8.77 11.56
C TYR A 351 -24.94 9.77 11.86
N LYS A 352 -25.03 10.80 11.01
CA LYS A 352 -26.11 11.79 11.02
C LYS A 352 -26.75 11.83 9.63
N ARG A 353 -28.05 11.51 9.60
CA ARG A 353 -28.88 11.55 8.39
C ARG A 353 -29.69 12.85 8.43
N ASN A 354 -29.52 13.69 7.42
CA ASN A 354 -30.42 14.81 7.16
C ASN A 354 -31.69 14.30 6.45
#